data_AF-A0A8T4M5C7-F1
#
_entry.id   AF-A0A8T4M5C7-F1
#
_cell.length_a   1.000
_cell.length_b   1.000
_cell.length_c   1.000
_cell.angle_alpha   90.00
_cell.angle_beta   90.00
_cell.angle_gamma   90.00
#
_symmetry.space_group_name_H-M   'P 1'
#
loop_
_entity.id
_entity.type
_entity.pdbx_description
1 polymer ?
#
loop_
_entity_poly.entity_id
_entity_poly.type
_entity_poly.pdbx_seq_one_letter_code
_entity_poly.pdbx_strand_id
1 'polypeptide(L)'
;MEIIGGGVKEAGESARDADNMKPAKLDMMDHEHVYNILIDNEIGWQAILYELINTEQLDPWNLDLAALAQKYLEKIRELEEANFFVSSSVILAASLLLRIKSEILREKYIRSLDEILFGKKEKEKASIERLEIDESELPLIYPRSPLPRMKKVTLQELVNALSKAIGTENRRIKKEIVLRSARREAEIVFPRFRIKIQDRIRHIYAKIISKFKQRKERIPYSDIAVSKEEKIAGFLPVLHLDNQQKIFLEQERHFDEIYVWLYTHYRKEFLEKEKEALKELVEEEKKELKEMNDAEKISRKTGFDNPLAELFGEI
;
A
#
# COMPACT_ATOMS: atom_id res chain seq x y z
N MET A 1 -25.44 21.00 -86.86
CA MET A 1 -25.00 22.40 -86.71
C MET A 1 -24.55 22.53 -85.27
N GLU A 2 -23.26 22.30 -85.03
CA GLU A 2 -22.22 23.35 -85.06
C GLU A 2 -22.35 24.24 -83.81
N ILE A 3 -21.33 24.61 -83.03
CA ILE A 3 -19.87 24.49 -83.12
C ILE A 3 -19.32 24.93 -81.74
N ILE A 4 -18.34 24.18 -81.22
CA ILE A 4 -17.03 24.60 -80.68
C ILE A 4 -16.92 25.78 -79.69
N GLY A 5 -16.14 25.53 -78.62
CA GLY A 5 -15.24 26.52 -77.98
C GLY A 5 -15.19 26.31 -76.47
N GLY A 6 -14.14 25.78 -75.83
CA GLY A 6 -12.71 25.92 -76.10
C GLY A 6 -12.13 27.05 -75.23
N GLY A 7 -11.51 26.71 -74.10
CA GLY A 7 -10.89 27.70 -73.20
C GLY A 7 -10.17 27.09 -72.00
N VAL A 8 -8.91 26.70 -72.21
CA VAL A 8 -7.93 26.25 -71.20
C VAL A 8 -7.39 27.46 -70.42
N LYS A 9 -7.19 27.32 -69.09
CA LYS A 9 -6.09 27.96 -68.34
C LYS A 9 -5.85 27.29 -66.97
N GLU A 10 -4.78 26.50 -66.94
CA GLU A 10 -3.72 26.36 -65.93
C GLU A 10 -4.00 26.34 -64.41
N ALA A 11 -3.63 25.19 -63.84
CA ALA A 11 -2.67 24.99 -62.74
C ALA A 11 -2.87 25.71 -61.40
N GLY A 12 -3.15 24.91 -60.37
CA GLY A 12 -2.89 25.27 -58.98
C GLY A 12 -3.59 24.37 -57.97
N GLU A 13 -2.79 23.58 -57.26
CA GLU A 13 -2.98 23.24 -55.84
C GLU A 13 -3.73 21.94 -55.45
N SER A 14 -2.87 20.93 -55.22
CA SER A 14 -2.92 19.95 -54.14
C SER A 14 -4.03 18.90 -54.12
N ALA A 15 -3.71 17.79 -54.78
CA ALA A 15 -4.05 16.45 -54.32
C ALA A 15 -3.51 16.20 -52.91
N ARG A 16 -4.37 16.26 -51.89
CA ARG A 16 -4.18 15.64 -50.57
C ARG A 16 -5.57 15.44 -49.97
N ASP A 17 -6.16 14.26 -50.07
CA ASP A 17 -7.23 13.77 -49.17
C ASP A 17 -7.62 12.31 -49.53
N ALA A 18 -6.64 11.48 -49.86
CA ALA A 18 -6.83 10.07 -50.13
C ALA A 18 -5.68 9.24 -49.56
N ASP A 19 -5.30 9.50 -48.30
CA ASP A 19 -4.48 8.54 -47.55
C ASP A 19 -4.51 8.85 -46.04
N ASN A 20 -5.55 8.37 -45.34
CA ASN A 20 -5.51 8.31 -43.87
C ASN A 20 -6.53 7.30 -43.32
N MET A 21 -6.56 6.09 -43.89
CA MET A 21 -7.11 4.94 -43.19
C MET A 21 -5.98 4.33 -42.35
N LYS A 22 -5.82 4.81 -41.11
CA LYS A 22 -4.87 4.23 -40.16
C LYS A 22 -5.22 2.75 -39.96
N PRO A 23 -4.29 1.80 -40.13
CA PRO A 23 -4.58 0.40 -39.88
C PRO A 23 -4.92 0.23 -38.39
N ALA A 24 -6.00 -0.51 -38.13
CA ALA A 24 -6.40 -0.89 -36.78
C ALA A 24 -5.21 -1.52 -36.07
N LYS A 25 -4.79 -0.91 -34.95
CA LYS A 25 -3.80 -1.51 -34.05
C LYS A 25 -4.37 -2.84 -33.59
N LEU A 26 -3.74 -3.92 -34.03
CA LEU A 26 -3.82 -5.21 -33.35
C LEU A 26 -3.15 -4.98 -32.00
N ASP A 27 -3.94 -4.92 -30.93
CA ASP A 27 -3.45 -4.76 -29.57
C ASP A 27 -2.61 -5.99 -29.20
N MET A 28 -1.31 -5.92 -29.50
CA MET A 28 -0.29 -6.76 -28.89
C MET A 28 -0.31 -6.48 -27.39
N MET A 29 -0.35 -7.55 -26.59
CA MET A 29 -0.40 -7.50 -25.12
C MET A 29 0.54 -6.43 -24.57
N ASP A 30 -0.03 -5.43 -23.89
CA ASP A 30 0.68 -4.27 -23.38
C ASP A 30 1.82 -4.72 -22.45
N HIS A 31 3.04 -4.25 -22.67
CA HIS A 31 4.21 -4.66 -21.89
C HIS A 31 4.04 -4.33 -20.39
N GLU A 32 3.22 -3.33 -20.06
CA GLU A 32 2.81 -3.02 -18.69
C GLU A 32 1.97 -4.13 -18.04
N HIS A 33 1.13 -4.83 -18.81
CA HIS A 33 0.37 -5.98 -18.29
C HIS A 33 1.30 -7.14 -17.92
N VAL A 34 2.29 -7.43 -18.77
CA VAL A 34 3.29 -8.47 -18.49
C VAL A 34 4.17 -8.07 -17.30
N TYR A 35 4.56 -6.79 -17.21
CA TYR A 35 5.34 -6.26 -16.10
C TYR A 35 4.58 -6.32 -14.76
N ASN A 36 3.29 -5.97 -14.74
CA ASN A 36 2.44 -6.07 -13.55
C ASN A 36 2.21 -7.53 -13.12
N ILE A 37 2.08 -8.47 -14.07
CA ILE A 37 1.98 -9.91 -13.77
C ILE A 37 3.29 -10.47 -13.19
N LEU A 38 4.44 -9.91 -13.57
CA LEU A 38 5.77 -10.37 -13.13
C LEU A 38 6.26 -9.73 -11.82
N ILE A 39 5.68 -8.61 -11.38
CA ILE A 39 6.21 -7.83 -10.25
C ILE A 39 5.38 -7.95 -9.00
N ASP A 40 4.07 -8.08 -9.12
CA ASP A 40 3.26 -8.46 -7.97
C ASP A 40 3.36 -9.98 -7.83
N ASN A 41 3.96 -10.46 -6.74
CA ASN A 41 3.86 -11.86 -6.29
C ASN A 41 2.39 -12.27 -5.99
N GLU A 42 1.42 -11.43 -6.31
CA GLU A 42 -0.01 -11.68 -6.30
C GLU A 42 -0.44 -12.18 -7.68
N ILE A 43 -0.83 -13.44 -7.76
CA ILE A 43 -1.48 -13.96 -8.98
C ILE A 43 -2.80 -13.20 -9.14
N GLY A 44 -2.87 -12.31 -10.13
CA GLY A 44 -4.08 -11.55 -10.43
C GLY A 44 -5.22 -12.48 -10.84
N TRP A 45 -6.44 -12.22 -10.37
CA TRP A 45 -7.63 -13.03 -10.70
C TRP A 45 -7.88 -13.15 -12.22
N GLN A 46 -7.45 -12.15 -12.99
CA GLN A 46 -7.49 -12.15 -14.45
C GLN A 46 -6.52 -13.18 -15.04
N ALA A 47 -5.30 -13.27 -14.52
CA ALA A 47 -4.30 -14.23 -14.98
C ALA A 47 -4.79 -15.67 -14.82
N ILE A 48 -5.39 -15.98 -13.67
CA ILE A 48 -6.01 -17.30 -13.42
C ILE A 48 -7.13 -17.58 -14.44
N LEU A 49 -7.96 -16.58 -14.75
CA LEU A 49 -9.02 -16.74 -15.76
C LEU A 49 -8.45 -16.99 -17.16
N TYR A 50 -7.42 -16.24 -17.57
CA TYR A 50 -6.78 -16.44 -18.87
C TYR A 50 -6.09 -17.82 -18.97
N GLU A 51 -5.41 -18.24 -17.89
CA GLU A 51 -4.79 -19.57 -17.81
C GLU A 51 -5.83 -20.68 -17.92
N LEU A 52 -6.97 -20.57 -17.21
CA LEU A 52 -8.04 -21.56 -17.28
C LEU A 52 -8.65 -21.65 -18.68
N ILE A 53 -8.89 -20.52 -19.33
CA ILE A 53 -9.49 -20.51 -20.68
C ILE A 53 -8.54 -21.15 -21.70
N ASN A 54 -7.25 -20.87 -21.59
CA ASN A 54 -6.24 -21.44 -22.48
C ASN A 54 -6.04 -22.94 -22.21
N THR A 55 -5.92 -23.35 -20.95
CA THR A 55 -5.68 -24.74 -20.55
C THR A 55 -6.87 -25.64 -20.89
N GLU A 56 -8.09 -25.13 -20.72
CA GLU A 56 -9.31 -25.91 -20.87
C GLU A 56 -10.00 -25.74 -22.22
N GLN A 57 -9.39 -24.98 -23.14
CA GLN A 57 -9.90 -24.73 -24.50
C GLN A 57 -11.34 -24.21 -24.51
N LEU A 58 -11.69 -23.35 -23.55
CA LEU A 58 -13.00 -22.69 -23.53
C LEU A 58 -13.08 -21.66 -24.66
N ASP A 59 -14.22 -21.58 -25.34
CA ASP A 59 -14.45 -20.58 -26.39
C ASP A 59 -14.55 -19.17 -25.76
N PRO A 60 -13.62 -18.25 -26.08
CA PRO A 60 -13.63 -16.88 -25.52
C PRO A 60 -14.89 -16.08 -25.85
N TRP A 61 -15.62 -16.48 -26.90
CA TRP A 61 -16.84 -15.83 -27.35
C TRP A 61 -18.11 -16.44 -26.73
N ASN A 62 -17.99 -17.62 -26.13
CA ASN A 62 -19.10 -18.36 -25.55
C ASN A 62 -18.65 -19.12 -24.30
N LEU A 63 -18.51 -18.40 -23.19
CA LEU A 63 -18.08 -18.98 -21.93
C LEU A 63 -19.22 -19.66 -21.19
N ASP A 64 -19.01 -20.92 -20.80
CA ASP A 64 -19.83 -21.59 -19.79
C ASP A 64 -19.39 -21.14 -18.39
N LEU A 65 -20.15 -20.20 -17.82
CA LEU A 65 -19.88 -19.63 -16.51
C LEU A 65 -20.01 -20.65 -15.37
N ALA A 66 -20.82 -21.70 -15.54
CA ALA A 66 -21.01 -22.70 -14.49
C ALA A 66 -19.79 -23.63 -14.38
N ALA A 67 -19.26 -24.05 -15.53
CA ALA A 67 -18.02 -24.79 -15.63
C ALA A 67 -16.83 -23.93 -15.17
N LEU A 68 -16.70 -22.72 -15.71
CA LEU A 68 -15.61 -21.80 -15.37
C LEU A 68 -15.52 -21.54 -13.87
N ALA A 69 -16.65 -21.25 -13.20
CA ALA A 69 -16.67 -21.01 -11.77
C ALA A 69 -16.26 -22.23 -10.94
N GLN A 70 -16.56 -23.46 -11.41
CA GLN A 70 -16.14 -24.68 -10.73
C GLN A 70 -14.62 -24.86 -10.82
N LYS A 71 -14.08 -24.77 -12.04
CA LYS A 71 -12.65 -24.94 -12.31
C LYS A 71 -11.80 -23.83 -11.69
N TYR A 72 -12.35 -22.62 -11.61
CA TYR A 72 -11.72 -21.52 -10.87
C TYR A 72 -11.53 -21.84 -9.38
N LEU A 73 -12.51 -22.48 -8.74
CA LEU A 73 -12.40 -22.89 -7.34
C LEU A 73 -11.42 -24.05 -7.15
N GLU A 74 -11.39 -24.99 -8.08
CA GLU A 74 -10.41 -26.09 -8.08
C GLU A 74 -8.98 -25.54 -8.18
N LYS A 75 -8.75 -24.60 -9.10
CA LYS A 75 -7.45 -23.94 -9.23
C LYS A 75 -7.04 -23.16 -7.97
N ILE A 76 -7.98 -22.49 -7.30
CA ILE A 76 -7.69 -21.81 -6.02
C ILE A 76 -7.26 -22.84 -4.95
N ARG A 77 -7.93 -23.99 -4.88
CA ARG A 77 -7.56 -25.05 -3.93
C ARG A 77 -6.17 -25.61 -4.21
N GLU A 78 -5.84 -25.86 -5.48
CA GLU A 78 -4.49 -26.29 -5.87
C GLU A 78 -3.42 -25.27 -5.45
N LEU A 79 -3.70 -23.98 -5.61
CA LEU A 79 -2.78 -22.91 -5.20
C LEU A 79 -2.64 -22.83 -3.67
N GLU A 80 -3.72 -23.06 -2.92
CA GLU A 80 -3.71 -23.10 -1.46
C GLU A 80 -2.93 -24.32 -0.93
N GLU A 81 -3.14 -25.51 -1.52
CA GLU A 81 -2.39 -26.72 -1.20
C GLU A 81 -0.89 -26.57 -1.47
N ALA A 82 -0.52 -25.85 -2.52
CA ALA A 82 0.85 -25.54 -2.86
C ALA A 82 1.46 -24.38 -2.03
N ASN A 83 0.73 -23.85 -1.03
CA ASN A 83 1.14 -22.72 -0.18
C ASN A 83 1.47 -21.43 -0.95
N PHE A 84 0.86 -21.20 -2.12
CA PHE A 84 1.02 -19.93 -2.82
C PHE A 84 0.21 -18.82 -2.14
N PHE A 85 0.71 -17.59 -2.22
CA PHE A 85 -0.01 -16.42 -1.69
C PHE A 85 -1.19 -16.07 -2.60
N VAL A 86 -2.41 -16.25 -2.09
CA VAL A 86 -3.65 -15.90 -2.81
C VAL A 86 -4.07 -14.47 -2.43
N SER A 87 -4.13 -13.58 -3.43
CA SER A 87 -4.59 -12.20 -3.23
C SER A 87 -6.05 -12.14 -2.79
N SER A 88 -6.38 -11.18 -1.93
CA SER A 88 -7.77 -10.90 -1.52
C SER A 88 -8.71 -10.65 -2.71
N SER A 89 -8.18 -10.13 -3.81
CA SER A 89 -8.91 -9.88 -5.06
C SER A 89 -9.36 -11.18 -5.75
N VAL A 90 -8.58 -12.26 -5.65
CA VAL A 90 -8.87 -13.59 -6.19
C VAL A 90 -10.02 -14.24 -5.45
N ILE A 91 -10.00 -14.17 -4.12
CA ILE A 91 -11.09 -14.69 -3.28
C ILE A 91 -12.39 -13.91 -3.55
N LEU A 92 -12.29 -12.59 -3.71
CA LEU A 92 -13.44 -11.76 -4.07
C LEU A 92 -14.00 -12.16 -5.45
N ALA A 93 -13.15 -12.34 -6.46
CA ALA A 93 -13.56 -12.81 -7.78
C ALA A 93 -14.24 -14.19 -7.71
N ALA A 94 -13.73 -15.11 -6.88
CA ALA A 94 -14.35 -16.42 -6.65
C ALA A 94 -15.78 -16.29 -6.10
N SER A 95 -15.98 -15.41 -5.12
CA SER A 95 -17.31 -15.15 -4.53
C SER A 95 -18.30 -14.58 -5.55
N LEU A 96 -17.83 -13.71 -6.45
CA LEU A 96 -18.65 -13.12 -7.51
C LEU A 96 -19.01 -14.15 -8.59
N LEU A 97 -18.06 -15.00 -8.99
CA LEU A 97 -18.29 -16.11 -9.92
C LEU A 97 -19.30 -17.12 -9.35
N LEU A 98 -19.18 -17.46 -8.07
CA LEU A 98 -20.16 -18.30 -7.36
C LEU A 98 -21.55 -17.67 -7.34
N ARG A 99 -21.64 -16.36 -7.07
CA ARG A 99 -22.91 -15.63 -7.12
C ARG A 99 -23.52 -15.66 -8.52
N ILE A 100 -22.71 -15.45 -9.56
CA ILE A 100 -23.16 -15.54 -10.96
C ILE A 100 -23.68 -16.95 -11.26
N LYS A 101 -22.94 -18.00 -10.88
CA LYS A 101 -23.35 -19.41 -11.04
C LYS A 101 -24.70 -19.69 -10.36
N SER A 102 -24.89 -19.21 -9.13
CA SER A 102 -26.13 -19.38 -8.38
C SER A 102 -27.33 -18.71 -9.05
N GLU A 103 -27.15 -17.50 -9.60
CA GLU A 103 -28.22 -16.75 -10.27
C GLU A 103 -28.59 -17.38 -11.62
N ILE A 104 -27.60 -17.86 -12.38
CA ILE A 104 -27.82 -18.62 -13.62
C ILE A 104 -28.65 -19.88 -13.34
N LEU A 105 -28.35 -20.60 -12.26
CA LEU A 105 -29.10 -21.81 -11.89
C LEU A 105 -30.54 -21.48 -11.44
N ARG A 106 -30.75 -20.33 -10.81
CA ARG A 106 -32.05 -19.90 -10.28
C ARG A 106 -33.03 -19.46 -11.38
N GLU A 107 -32.55 -18.96 -12.51
CA GLU A 107 -33.38 -18.34 -13.52
C GLU A 107 -33.41 -19.10 -14.86
N LYS A 108 -34.62 -19.31 -15.39
CA LYS A 108 -34.82 -19.93 -16.71
C LYS A 108 -34.51 -18.99 -17.89
N TYR A 109 -34.32 -17.69 -17.64
CA TYR A 109 -34.11 -16.66 -18.66
C TYR A 109 -32.98 -15.71 -18.27
N ILE A 110 -32.31 -15.14 -19.26
CA ILE A 110 -31.05 -14.43 -19.08
C ILE A 110 -31.25 -12.99 -18.61
N ARG A 111 -30.68 -12.72 -17.42
CA ARG A 111 -30.24 -11.40 -16.99
C ARG A 111 -28.83 -11.14 -17.52
N SER A 112 -28.51 -9.89 -17.86
CA SER A 112 -27.12 -9.52 -18.18
C SER A 112 -26.23 -9.67 -16.95
N LEU A 113 -24.93 -9.89 -17.13
CA LEU A 113 -23.98 -9.96 -16.01
C LEU A 113 -24.08 -8.73 -15.09
N ASP A 114 -24.24 -7.55 -15.70
CA ASP A 114 -24.45 -6.30 -14.98
C ASP A 114 -25.72 -6.33 -14.11
N GLU A 115 -26.81 -6.90 -14.60
CA GLU A 115 -28.06 -7.01 -13.83
C GLU A 115 -27.94 -8.03 -12.68
N ILE A 116 -27.17 -9.11 -12.87
CA ILE A 116 -26.89 -10.10 -11.82
C ILE A 116 -26.06 -9.48 -10.68
N LEU A 117 -25.03 -8.72 -11.04
CA LEU A 117 -24.08 -8.16 -10.07
C LEU A 117 -24.63 -6.92 -9.36
N PHE A 118 -25.25 -6.01 -10.12
CA PHE A 118 -25.69 -4.68 -9.63
C PHE A 118 -27.19 -4.55 -9.43
N GLY A 119 -28.00 -5.53 -9.86
CA GLY A 119 -29.46 -5.44 -9.86
C GLY A 119 -30.02 -4.66 -11.06
N LYS A 120 -31.35 -4.68 -11.21
CA LYS A 120 -32.03 -3.85 -12.21
C LYS A 120 -31.85 -2.38 -11.87
N LYS A 121 -31.17 -1.62 -12.72
CA LYS A 121 -31.27 -0.16 -12.71
C LYS A 121 -32.68 0.19 -13.20
N GLU A 122 -33.45 0.90 -12.39
CA GLU A 122 -34.66 1.57 -12.87
C GLU A 122 -34.24 2.51 -13.99
N LYS A 123 -34.55 2.13 -15.24
CA LYS A 123 -34.42 3.05 -16.36
C LYS A 123 -35.52 4.08 -16.19
N GLU A 124 -35.15 5.34 -16.01
CA GLU A 124 -36.08 6.45 -16.18
C GLU A 124 -36.77 6.26 -17.54
N LYS A 125 -38.10 6.11 -17.51
CA LYS A 125 -38.88 5.95 -18.73
C LYS A 125 -38.69 7.21 -19.55
N ALA A 126 -37.95 7.13 -20.65
CA ALA A 126 -37.92 8.20 -21.63
C ALA A 126 -39.37 8.53 -22.00
N SER A 127 -39.76 9.78 -21.86
CA SER A 127 -41.06 10.28 -22.28
C SER A 127 -41.18 10.08 -23.79
N ILE A 128 -41.87 9.00 -24.19
CA ILE A 128 -42.21 8.77 -25.60
C ILE A 128 -43.27 9.83 -25.94
N GLU A 129 -42.95 10.74 -26.85
CA GLU A 129 -43.94 11.63 -27.44
C GLU A 129 -44.97 10.77 -28.17
N ARG A 130 -46.24 10.89 -27.76
CA ARG A 130 -47.33 10.10 -28.31
C ARG A 130 -47.79 10.75 -29.60
N LEU A 131 -47.40 10.16 -30.73
CA LEU A 131 -47.98 10.50 -32.03
C LEU A 131 -49.36 9.85 -32.13
N GLU A 132 -50.40 10.65 -32.37
CA GLU A 132 -51.76 10.16 -32.64
C GLU A 132 -51.82 9.72 -34.12
N ILE A 133 -51.97 8.42 -34.34
CA ILE A 133 -52.17 7.81 -35.66
C ILE A 133 -53.57 7.23 -35.65
N ASP A 134 -54.36 7.49 -36.70
CA ASP A 134 -55.72 6.94 -36.85
C ASP A 134 -55.66 5.41 -36.93
N GLU A 135 -56.32 4.73 -36.00
CA GLU A 135 -56.32 3.26 -35.86
C GLU A 135 -56.95 2.55 -37.08
N SER A 136 -57.70 3.29 -37.90
CA SER A 136 -58.48 2.77 -39.02
C SER A 136 -57.64 2.39 -40.25
N GLU A 137 -56.40 2.91 -40.36
CA GLU A 137 -55.50 2.68 -41.52
C GLU A 137 -54.42 1.63 -41.25
N LEU A 138 -54.33 1.09 -40.03
CA LEU A 138 -53.24 0.21 -39.63
C LEU A 138 -53.54 -1.28 -39.91
N PRO A 139 -52.64 -1.99 -40.62
CA PRO A 139 -52.75 -3.44 -40.74
C PRO A 139 -52.59 -4.11 -39.35
N LEU A 140 -53.38 -5.14 -39.08
CA LEU A 140 -53.32 -5.93 -37.84
C LEU A 140 -51.99 -6.70 -37.76
N ILE A 141 -51.00 -6.14 -37.08
CA ILE A 141 -49.73 -6.79 -36.78
C ILE A 141 -49.85 -7.46 -35.41
N TYR A 142 -49.76 -8.79 -35.37
CA TYR A 142 -49.56 -9.49 -34.10
C TYR A 142 -48.11 -9.26 -33.64
N PRO A 143 -47.87 -8.68 -32.44
CA PRO A 143 -46.52 -8.57 -31.91
C PRO A 143 -45.97 -9.97 -31.68
N ARG A 144 -44.90 -10.34 -32.39
CA ARG A 144 -44.09 -11.48 -31.98
C ARG A 144 -43.43 -11.10 -30.66
N SER A 145 -43.92 -11.67 -29.55
CA SER A 145 -43.24 -11.52 -28.26
C SER A 145 -41.80 -12.01 -28.43
N PRO A 146 -40.78 -11.16 -28.26
CA PRO A 146 -39.40 -11.60 -28.38
C PRO A 146 -39.14 -12.61 -27.26
N LEU A 147 -39.00 -13.88 -27.65
CA LEU A 147 -38.57 -14.91 -26.72
C LEU A 147 -37.19 -14.51 -26.17
N PRO A 148 -37.02 -14.38 -24.84
CA PRO A 148 -35.74 -14.03 -24.26
C PRO A 148 -34.73 -15.12 -24.60
N ARG A 149 -33.71 -14.74 -25.38
CA ARG A 149 -32.60 -15.62 -25.72
C ARG A 149 -31.53 -15.52 -24.62
N MET A 150 -31.09 -16.66 -24.11
CA MET A 150 -29.77 -17.19 -24.48
C MET A 150 -28.58 -16.22 -24.74
N LYS A 151 -28.39 -15.03 -24.13
CA LYS A 151 -27.18 -14.21 -24.39
C LYS A 151 -25.92 -14.97 -23.97
N LYS A 152 -25.08 -15.28 -24.95
CA LYS A 152 -23.73 -15.83 -24.74
C LYS A 152 -22.85 -14.76 -24.09
N VAL A 153 -22.04 -15.17 -23.14
CA VAL A 153 -21.13 -14.28 -22.41
C VAL A 153 -19.73 -14.41 -23.01
N THR A 154 -19.11 -13.27 -23.32
CA THR A 154 -17.73 -13.21 -23.80
C THR A 154 -16.77 -12.99 -22.63
N LEU A 155 -15.50 -13.36 -22.82
CA LEU A 155 -14.45 -13.15 -21.83
C LEU A 155 -14.29 -11.69 -21.44
N GLN A 156 -14.30 -10.79 -22.42
CA GLN A 156 -14.18 -9.36 -22.18
C GLN A 156 -15.35 -8.82 -21.35
N GLU A 157 -16.57 -9.29 -21.61
CA GLU A 157 -17.75 -8.88 -20.83
C GLU A 157 -17.65 -9.38 -19.39
N LEU A 158 -17.18 -10.61 -19.17
CA LEU A 158 -16.96 -11.17 -17.84
C LEU A 158 -15.90 -10.39 -17.06
N VAL A 159 -14.73 -10.14 -17.65
CA VAL A 159 -13.64 -9.40 -17.00
C VAL A 159 -14.06 -7.97 -16.67
N ASN A 160 -14.79 -7.31 -17.57
CA ASN A 160 -15.29 -5.96 -17.33
C ASN A 160 -16.33 -5.93 -16.21
N ALA A 161 -17.26 -6.89 -16.21
CA ALA A 161 -18.28 -7.00 -15.17
C ALA A 161 -17.66 -7.26 -13.79
N LEU A 162 -16.69 -8.18 -13.71
CA LEU A 162 -15.97 -8.50 -12.48
C LEU A 162 -15.12 -7.30 -11.99
N SER A 163 -14.35 -6.67 -12.87
CA SER A 163 -13.54 -5.48 -12.53
C SER A 163 -14.41 -4.35 -11.97
N LYS A 164 -15.56 -4.11 -12.60
CA LYS A 164 -16.54 -3.11 -12.14
C LYS A 164 -17.14 -3.50 -10.79
N ALA A 165 -17.47 -4.77 -10.58
CA ALA A 165 -18.04 -5.24 -9.31
C ALA A 165 -17.03 -5.10 -8.15
N ILE A 166 -15.78 -5.51 -8.37
CA ILE A 166 -14.69 -5.34 -7.41
C ILE A 166 -14.48 -3.84 -7.10
N GLY A 167 -14.45 -2.99 -8.12
CA GLY A 167 -14.33 -1.54 -7.95
C GLY A 167 -15.47 -0.92 -7.13
N THR A 168 -16.71 -1.35 -7.36
CA THR A 168 -17.87 -0.86 -6.59
C THR A 168 -17.83 -1.29 -5.14
N GLU A 169 -17.43 -2.53 -4.86
CA GLU A 169 -17.35 -3.04 -3.48
C GLU A 169 -16.22 -2.35 -2.72
N ASN A 170 -15.06 -2.16 -3.36
CA ASN A 170 -13.95 -1.39 -2.79
C ASN A 170 -14.36 0.06 -2.46
N ARG A 171 -15.16 0.69 -3.33
CA ARG A 171 -15.70 2.03 -3.07
C ARG A 171 -16.67 2.03 -1.89
N ARG A 172 -17.52 1.00 -1.80
CA ARG A 172 -18.49 0.83 -0.70
C ARG A 172 -17.77 0.67 0.64
N ILE A 173 -16.75 -0.20 0.70
CA ILE A 173 -15.91 -0.43 1.88
C ILE A 173 -15.23 0.88 2.30
N LYS A 174 -14.59 1.60 1.37
CA LYS A 174 -13.97 2.90 1.68
C LYS A 174 -14.96 3.90 2.25
N LYS A 175 -16.16 4.01 1.66
CA LYS A 175 -17.22 4.89 2.15
C LYS A 175 -17.68 4.51 3.56
N GLU A 176 -17.81 3.23 3.83
CA GLU A 176 -18.19 2.74 5.15
C GLU A 176 -17.12 3.02 6.21
N ILE A 177 -15.84 2.81 5.90
CA ILE A 177 -14.72 3.12 6.80
C ILE A 177 -14.72 4.60 7.15
N VAL A 178 -14.84 5.48 6.15
CA VAL A 178 -14.91 6.94 6.35
C VAL A 178 -16.14 7.32 7.17
N LEU A 179 -17.28 6.69 6.93
CA LEU A 179 -18.49 6.95 7.71
C LEU A 179 -18.32 6.50 9.16
N ARG A 180 -17.74 5.33 9.41
CA ARG A 180 -17.46 4.81 10.76
C ARG A 180 -16.45 5.70 11.48
N SER A 181 -15.39 6.15 10.82
CA SER A 181 -14.42 7.08 11.41
C SER A 181 -15.07 8.43 11.72
N ALA A 182 -15.88 8.98 10.82
CA ALA A 182 -16.62 10.22 11.04
C ALA A 182 -17.60 10.11 12.21
N ARG A 183 -18.30 8.96 12.36
CA ARG A 183 -19.17 8.69 13.51
C ARG A 183 -18.37 8.67 14.82
N ARG A 184 -17.25 7.94 14.84
CA ARG A 184 -16.35 7.89 16.01
C ARG A 184 -15.77 9.27 16.35
N GLU A 185 -15.44 10.07 15.36
CA GLU A 185 -14.97 11.45 15.56
C GLU A 185 -16.08 12.39 16.07
N ALA A 186 -17.33 12.19 15.64
CA ALA A 186 -18.47 12.97 16.12
C ALA A 186 -18.84 12.64 17.57
N GLU A 187 -18.64 11.39 18.01
CA GLU A 187 -18.86 10.96 19.40
C GLU A 187 -17.82 11.53 20.37
N ILE A 188 -16.62 11.89 19.89
CA ILE A 188 -15.51 12.36 20.72
C ILE A 188 -15.15 13.81 20.36
N VAL A 189 -15.77 14.77 21.05
CA VAL A 189 -15.47 16.20 20.90
C VAL A 189 -14.19 16.55 21.66
N PHE A 190 -13.02 16.17 21.12
CA PHE A 190 -11.75 16.76 21.57
C PHE A 190 -11.53 18.11 20.88
N PRO A 191 -11.28 19.20 21.62
CA PRO A 191 -10.76 20.44 21.04
C PRO A 191 -9.46 20.15 20.29
N ARG A 192 -9.50 20.16 18.96
CA ARG A 192 -8.32 19.92 18.13
C ARG A 192 -7.44 21.17 18.11
N PHE A 193 -6.63 21.36 19.14
CA PHE A 193 -5.52 22.30 19.07
C PHE A 193 -4.44 21.72 18.16
N ARG A 194 -4.48 22.08 16.87
CA ARG A 194 -3.41 21.77 15.92
C ARG A 194 -2.21 22.67 16.22
N ILE A 195 -1.35 22.22 17.11
CA ILE A 195 -0.09 22.90 17.40
C ILE A 195 0.99 22.33 16.48
N LYS A 196 1.66 23.20 15.72
CA LYS A 196 2.83 22.79 14.93
C LYS A 196 3.94 22.35 15.90
N ILE A 197 4.33 21.08 15.81
CA ILE A 197 5.33 20.50 16.71
C ILE A 197 6.69 21.21 16.63
N GLN A 198 7.06 21.66 15.43
CA GLN A 198 8.31 22.41 15.19
C GLN A 198 8.39 23.71 15.99
N ASP A 199 7.28 24.43 16.09
CA ASP A 199 7.22 25.67 16.87
C ASP A 199 7.41 25.33 18.36
N ARG A 200 6.76 24.28 18.84
CA ARG A 200 6.89 23.84 20.23
C ARG A 200 8.30 23.39 20.60
N ILE A 201 8.98 22.68 19.69
CA ILE A 201 10.40 22.31 19.83
C ILE A 201 11.28 23.55 19.98
N ARG A 202 11.08 24.57 19.13
CA ARG A 202 11.84 25.83 19.22
C ARG A 202 11.60 26.57 20.53
N HIS A 203 10.34 26.66 20.97
CA HIS A 203 9.99 27.32 22.23
C HIS A 203 10.61 26.62 23.44
N ILE A 204 10.54 25.29 23.49
CA ILE A 204 11.11 24.50 24.58
C ILE A 204 12.64 24.61 24.60
N TYR A 205 13.29 24.52 23.43
CA TYR A 205 14.73 24.71 23.34
C TYR A 205 15.18 26.10 23.81
N ALA A 206 14.44 27.17 23.45
CA ALA A 206 14.71 28.52 23.93
C ALA A 206 14.54 28.65 25.45
N LYS A 207 13.48 28.04 26.03
CA LYS A 207 13.29 27.97 27.48
C LYS A 207 14.46 27.27 28.16
N ILE A 208 14.91 26.13 27.62
CA ILE A 208 16.02 25.35 28.18
C ILE A 208 17.31 26.17 28.16
N ILE A 209 17.67 26.77 27.01
CA ILE A 209 18.85 27.66 26.93
C ILE A 209 18.77 28.80 27.93
N SER A 210 17.60 29.44 28.09
CA SER A 210 17.43 30.56 29.02
C SER A 210 17.74 30.17 30.47
N LYS A 211 17.37 28.95 30.87
CA LYS A 211 17.65 28.41 32.21
C LYS A 211 19.12 28.02 32.38
N PHE A 212 19.74 27.42 31.36
CA PHE A 212 21.17 27.10 31.38
C PHE A 212 22.09 28.32 31.35
N LYS A 213 21.63 29.49 30.89
CA LYS A 213 22.38 30.75 31.04
C LYS A 213 22.52 31.19 32.50
N GLN A 214 21.59 30.78 33.36
CA GLN A 214 21.56 31.17 34.77
C GLN A 214 22.22 30.13 35.68
N ARG A 215 22.27 28.85 35.27
CA ARG A 215 22.86 27.74 36.02
C ARG A 215 23.65 26.82 35.08
N LYS A 216 24.88 26.44 35.46
CA LYS A 216 25.72 25.51 34.67
C LYS A 216 25.47 24.04 34.97
N GLU A 217 24.61 23.73 35.94
CA GLU A 217 24.33 22.37 36.42
C GLU A 217 23.13 21.74 35.72
N ARG A 218 22.95 20.42 35.93
CA ARG A 218 21.79 19.65 35.44
C ARG A 218 20.48 20.22 35.95
N ILE A 219 19.46 20.23 35.10
CA ILE A 219 18.15 20.82 35.42
C ILE A 219 17.11 19.71 35.47
N PRO A 220 16.30 19.60 36.54
CA PRO A 220 15.22 18.63 36.58
C PRO A 220 14.13 19.01 35.57
N TYR A 221 13.58 18.03 34.86
CA TYR A 221 12.52 18.25 33.87
C TYR A 221 11.26 18.90 34.47
N SER A 222 11.00 18.64 35.75
CA SER A 222 9.93 19.29 36.54
C SER A 222 10.02 20.82 36.55
N ASP A 223 11.22 21.40 36.45
CA ASP A 223 11.41 22.87 36.43
C ASP A 223 11.18 23.49 35.04
N ILE A 224 11.18 22.68 33.99
CA ILE A 224 10.98 23.12 32.60
C ILE A 224 9.49 23.20 32.27
N ALA A 225 8.68 22.31 32.83
CA ALA A 225 7.24 22.23 32.60
C ALA A 225 6.49 22.17 33.94
N VAL A 226 5.75 23.25 34.24
CA VAL A 226 5.06 23.42 35.54
C VAL A 226 3.68 22.76 35.52
N SER A 227 2.93 22.90 34.44
CA SER A 227 1.59 22.30 34.30
C SER A 227 1.65 20.84 33.86
N LYS A 228 0.70 20.01 34.33
CA LYS A 228 0.55 18.60 33.90
C LYS A 228 0.41 18.49 32.38
N GLU A 229 -0.34 19.39 31.76
CA GLU A 229 -0.52 19.44 30.30
C GLU A 229 0.78 19.82 29.57
N GLU A 230 1.55 20.74 30.16
CA GLU A 230 2.85 21.13 29.61
C GLU A 230 3.89 20.03 29.74
N LYS A 231 3.86 19.21 30.81
CA LYS A 231 4.72 18.04 30.97
C LYS A 231 4.46 17.01 29.88
N ILE A 232 3.19 16.65 29.65
CA ILE A 232 2.82 15.67 28.62
C ILE A 232 3.21 16.17 27.24
N ALA A 233 2.83 17.39 26.90
CA ALA A 233 3.07 17.93 25.57
C ALA A 233 4.49 18.51 25.38
N GLY A 234 5.28 18.62 26.45
CA GLY A 234 6.70 19.00 26.42
C GLY A 234 7.64 17.81 26.30
N PHE A 235 7.20 16.61 26.66
CA PHE A 235 8.04 15.41 26.67
C PHE A 235 8.52 15.04 25.26
N LEU A 236 7.58 14.97 24.30
CA LEU A 236 7.89 14.64 22.91
C LEU A 236 8.91 15.62 22.27
N PRO A 237 8.77 16.95 22.40
CA PRO A 237 9.80 17.89 21.96
C PRO A 237 11.17 17.69 22.61
N VAL A 238 11.23 17.36 23.89
CA VAL A 238 12.50 17.16 24.62
C VAL A 238 13.23 15.91 24.15
N LEU A 239 12.50 14.80 23.95
CA LEU A 239 13.05 13.61 23.30
C LEU A 239 13.59 13.88 21.89
N HIS A 240 12.91 14.74 21.13
CA HIS A 240 13.39 15.12 19.81
C HIS A 240 14.69 15.93 19.87
N LEU A 241 14.87 16.77 20.89
CA LEU A 241 16.10 17.54 21.10
C LEU A 241 17.28 16.67 21.55
N ASP A 242 16.99 15.59 22.29
CA ASP A 242 17.95 14.57 22.68
C ASP A 242 18.44 13.77 21.47
N ASN A 243 17.52 13.29 20.62
CA ASN A 243 17.87 12.64 19.36
C ASN A 243 18.67 13.55 18.40
N GLN A 244 18.47 14.87 18.48
CA GLN A 244 19.26 15.87 17.73
C GLN A 244 20.61 16.22 18.37
N GLN A 245 21.00 15.56 19.47
CA GLN A 245 22.24 15.83 20.22
C GLN A 245 22.40 17.30 20.66
N LYS A 246 21.29 18.01 20.89
CA LYS A 246 21.33 19.39 21.42
C LYS A 246 21.32 19.37 22.95
N ILE A 247 20.64 18.39 23.49
CA ILE A 247 20.39 18.15 24.91
C ILE A 247 20.73 16.68 25.17
N PHE A 248 21.08 16.36 26.41
CA PHE A 248 21.18 14.98 26.85
C PHE A 248 20.21 14.74 28.02
N LEU A 249 19.48 13.64 27.98
CA LEU A 249 18.55 13.24 29.04
C LEU A 249 19.14 12.11 29.86
N GLU A 250 19.10 12.26 31.17
CA GLU A 250 19.57 11.27 32.13
C GLU A 250 18.44 10.85 33.06
N GLN A 251 18.28 9.54 33.26
CA GLN A 251 17.29 8.97 34.17
C GLN A 251 17.92 7.75 34.84
N GLU A 252 17.99 7.76 36.18
CA GLU A 252 18.67 6.71 36.95
C GLU A 252 17.84 5.42 37.05
N ARG A 253 16.52 5.53 37.28
CA ARG A 253 15.59 4.38 37.27
C ARG A 253 14.31 4.69 36.51
N HIS A 254 13.60 3.64 36.08
CA HIS A 254 12.32 3.80 35.41
C HIS A 254 11.34 4.60 36.29
N PHE A 255 10.68 5.59 35.68
CA PHE A 255 9.73 6.51 36.32
C PHE A 255 10.32 7.49 37.35
N ASP A 256 11.64 7.54 37.51
CA ASP A 256 12.29 8.60 38.30
C ASP A 256 12.33 9.93 37.51
N GLU A 257 12.72 11.00 38.20
CA GLU A 257 12.86 12.31 37.57
C GLU A 257 13.89 12.31 36.45
N ILE A 258 13.54 12.98 35.34
CA ILE A 258 14.42 13.12 34.19
C ILE A 258 15.26 14.37 34.39
N TYR A 259 16.58 14.21 34.33
CA TYR A 259 17.53 15.32 34.34
C TYR A 259 17.91 15.70 32.92
N VAL A 260 18.00 17.01 32.68
CA VAL A 260 18.33 17.59 31.39
C VAL A 260 19.72 18.20 31.50
N TRP A 261 20.59 17.88 30.53
CA TRP A 261 21.93 18.42 30.39
C TRP A 261 22.09 19.12 29.03
N LEU A 262 22.94 20.15 28.97
CA LEU A 262 23.39 20.65 27.67
C LEU A 262 24.41 19.68 27.08
N TYR A 263 24.25 19.32 25.81
CA TYR A 263 25.13 18.33 25.18
C TYR A 263 26.62 18.71 25.24
N THR A 264 26.96 20.00 25.13
CA THR A 264 28.36 20.47 25.23
C THR A 264 28.95 20.33 26.63
N HIS A 265 28.12 20.45 27.68
CA HIS A 265 28.55 20.30 29.06
C HIS A 265 28.70 18.82 29.41
N TYR A 266 27.69 18.01 29.06
CA TYR A 266 27.74 16.57 29.23
C TYR A 266 28.94 15.94 28.52
N ARG A 267 29.19 16.32 27.25
CA ARG A 267 30.34 15.83 26.48
C ARG A 267 31.69 16.20 27.08
N LYS A 268 31.81 17.32 27.82
CA LYS A 268 33.05 17.68 28.48
C LYS A 268 33.20 16.95 29.80
N GLU A 269 32.19 17.01 30.66
CA GLU A 269 32.30 16.49 32.02
C GLU A 269 32.29 14.96 32.10
N PHE A 270 31.53 14.27 31.25
CA PHE A 270 31.44 12.81 31.27
C PHE A 270 32.40 12.14 30.29
N LEU A 271 32.49 12.65 29.06
CA LEU A 271 33.30 12.00 28.02
C LEU A 271 34.80 12.14 28.25
N GLU A 272 35.26 13.18 28.98
CA GLU A 272 36.66 13.30 29.39
C GLU A 272 36.97 12.41 30.60
N LYS A 273 36.10 12.38 31.62
CA LYS A 273 36.26 11.52 32.80
C LYS A 273 36.20 10.03 32.48
N GLU A 274 35.28 9.61 31.62
CA GLU A 274 35.15 8.21 31.22
C GLU A 274 36.35 7.77 30.36
N LYS A 275 36.89 8.66 29.52
CA LYS A 275 38.14 8.41 28.79
C LYS A 275 39.36 8.33 29.71
N GLU A 276 39.41 9.13 30.77
CA GLU A 276 40.47 9.06 31.77
C GLU A 276 40.40 7.77 32.56
N ALA A 277 39.22 7.40 33.08
CA ALA A 277 39.02 6.12 33.77
C ALA A 277 39.34 4.91 32.88
N LEU A 278 38.93 4.94 31.61
CA LEU A 278 39.25 3.86 30.65
C LEU A 278 40.74 3.80 30.33
N LYS A 279 41.45 4.94 30.29
CA LYS A 279 42.91 4.96 30.12
C LYS A 279 43.63 4.37 31.33
N GLU A 280 43.19 4.68 32.53
CA GLU A 280 43.75 4.13 33.78
C GLU A 280 43.61 2.59 33.79
N LEU A 281 42.42 2.07 33.50
CA LEU A 281 42.19 0.62 33.41
C LEU A 281 43.06 -0.05 32.32
N VAL A 282 43.19 0.57 31.15
CA VAL A 282 44.06 0.05 30.06
C VAL A 282 45.54 0.12 30.44
N GLU A 283 45.97 1.09 31.25
CA GLU A 283 47.34 1.14 31.77
C GLU A 283 47.61 0.09 32.83
N GLU A 284 46.63 -0.22 33.69
CA GLU A 284 46.70 -1.31 34.67
C GLU A 284 46.81 -2.66 33.96
N GLU A 285 45.92 -2.97 33.01
CA GLU A 285 46.01 -4.22 32.23
C GLU A 285 47.33 -4.34 31.47
N LYS A 286 47.88 -3.24 30.93
CA LYS A 286 49.19 -3.24 30.28
C LYS A 286 50.35 -3.49 31.24
N LYS A 287 50.23 -3.11 32.52
CA LYS A 287 51.23 -3.42 33.55
C LYS A 287 51.17 -4.89 33.91
N GLU A 288 49.98 -5.44 34.13
CA GLU A 288 49.78 -6.87 34.40
C GLU A 288 50.32 -7.74 33.25
N LEU A 289 50.02 -7.38 31.99
CA LEU A 289 50.57 -8.07 30.81
C LEU A 289 52.10 -7.98 30.72
N LYS A 290 52.71 -6.88 31.15
CA LYS A 290 54.17 -6.74 31.19
C LYS A 290 54.78 -7.60 32.29
N GLU A 291 54.18 -7.63 33.48
CA GLU A 291 54.61 -8.48 34.58
C GLU A 291 54.49 -9.97 34.23
N MET A 292 53.44 -10.38 33.54
CA MET A 292 53.29 -11.74 33.01
C MET A 292 54.36 -12.07 31.97
N ASN A 293 54.63 -11.16 31.02
CA ASN A 293 55.68 -11.36 30.01
C ASN A 293 57.09 -11.39 30.61
N ASP A 294 57.34 -10.59 31.64
CA ASP A 294 58.62 -10.58 32.34
C ASP A 294 58.77 -11.82 33.24
N ALA A 295 57.69 -12.31 33.86
CA ALA A 295 57.65 -13.60 34.55
C ALA A 295 57.91 -14.78 33.59
N GLU A 296 57.32 -14.79 32.40
CA GLU A 296 57.60 -15.78 31.35
C GLU A 296 59.08 -15.72 30.90
N LYS A 297 59.66 -14.53 30.75
CA LYS A 297 61.09 -14.38 30.40
C LYS A 297 62.02 -14.86 31.51
N ILE A 298 61.63 -14.67 32.78
CA ILE A 298 62.39 -15.14 33.94
C ILE A 298 62.31 -16.66 34.02
N SER A 299 61.11 -17.26 33.89
CA SER A 299 60.92 -18.72 33.83
C SER A 299 61.74 -19.38 32.71
N ARG A 300 61.74 -18.79 31.50
CA ARG A 300 62.58 -19.25 30.37
C ARG A 300 64.10 -19.13 30.63
N LYS A 301 64.54 -18.21 31.50
CA LYS A 301 65.97 -18.04 31.86
C LYS A 301 66.42 -18.93 33.02
N THR A 302 65.54 -19.25 33.96
CA THR A 302 65.86 -20.08 35.14
C THR A 302 65.61 -21.57 34.93
N GLY A 303 65.01 -21.97 33.80
CA GLY A 303 64.73 -23.38 33.47
C GLY A 303 63.71 -24.03 34.41
N PHE A 304 62.92 -23.22 35.11
CA PHE A 304 61.85 -23.67 35.99
C PHE A 304 60.53 -23.30 35.31
N ASP A 305 59.90 -24.29 34.67
CA ASP A 305 58.55 -24.15 34.11
C ASP A 305 57.53 -24.10 35.25
N ASN A 306 56.51 -23.25 35.09
CA ASN A 306 55.47 -23.02 36.09
C ASN A 306 54.67 -24.32 36.35
N PRO A 307 54.80 -24.98 37.52
CA PRO A 307 54.21 -26.29 37.77
C PRO A 307 52.68 -26.27 37.89
N LEU A 308 52.05 -25.10 37.87
CA LEU A 308 50.59 -24.94 37.92
C LEU A 308 49.95 -24.67 36.56
N ALA A 309 50.73 -24.49 35.49
CA ALA A 309 50.20 -24.27 34.14
C ALA A 309 49.45 -25.51 33.60
N GLU A 310 49.87 -26.72 33.98
CA GLU A 310 49.20 -27.97 33.60
C GLU A 310 47.89 -28.20 34.37
N LEU A 311 47.68 -27.55 35.52
CA LEU A 311 46.49 -27.79 36.35
C LEU A 311 45.28 -26.92 35.98
N PHE A 312 45.49 -25.81 35.27
CA PHE A 312 44.45 -24.84 34.92
C PHE A 312 44.34 -24.58 33.41
N GLY A 313 44.96 -25.42 32.57
CA GLY A 313 44.95 -25.30 31.11
C GLY A 313 43.65 -25.71 30.41
N GLU A 314 42.63 -26.17 31.15
CA GLU A 314 41.31 -26.50 30.61
C GLU A 314 40.18 -25.96 31.51
N ILE A 315 39.91 -24.66 31.45
CA ILE A 315 38.55 -24.09 31.61
C ILE A 315 38.37 -22.95 30.61
#